data_AF-A0A831SIF0-F1
#
_entry.id   AF-A0A831SIF0-F1
#
_cell.length_a   1.000
_cell.length_b   1.000
_cell.length_c   1.000
_cell.angle_alpha   90.00
_cell.angle_beta   90.00
_cell.angle_gamma   90.00
#
_symmetry.space_group_name_H-M   'P 1'
#
loop_
_entity.id
_entity.type
_entity.pdbx_description
1 polymer ?
#
loop_
_entity_poly.entity_id
_entity_poly.type
_entity_poly.pdbx_seq_one_letter_code
_entity_poly.pdbx_strand_id
1 'polypeptide(L)'
;RILNKAAEVLNVNPDKLDIVSEKVVVKYDESEYLPLKEAIQACNAAGIELYSEAQFNAPFTGIPDLTNMKGMTFPDFAFGAQAAEVAVDTETGQVKVLKIVSCYDVGKALNPACVEGQMEGGSIQGIGYALSED
;
A
#
# COMPACT_ATOMS: atom_id res chain seq x y z
N ARG A 1 -8.32 -22.05 -2.39
CA ARG A 1 -9.53 -22.86 -2.08
C ARG A 1 -10.67 -22.52 -3.04
N ILE A 2 -11.14 -21.26 -3.05
CA ILE A 2 -12.22 -20.82 -3.97
C ILE A 2 -11.83 -21.05 -5.44
N LEU A 3 -10.65 -20.61 -5.87
CA LEU A 3 -10.19 -20.82 -7.25
C LEU A 3 -10.08 -22.30 -7.63
N ASN A 4 -9.64 -23.16 -6.70
CA ASN A 4 -9.58 -24.61 -6.95
C ASN A 4 -10.99 -25.18 -7.15
N LYS A 5 -11.97 -24.75 -6.34
CA LYS A 5 -13.35 -25.22 -6.51
C LYS A 5 -13.98 -24.69 -7.80
N ALA A 6 -13.74 -23.42 -8.12
CA ALA A 6 -14.19 -22.84 -9.37
C ALA A 6 -13.56 -23.52 -10.60
N ALA A 7 -12.29 -23.92 -10.50
CA ALA A 7 -11.60 -24.71 -11.51
C ALA A 7 -12.26 -26.06 -11.80
N GLU A 8 -12.74 -26.76 -10.77
CA GLU A 8 -13.53 -27.99 -10.95
C GLU A 8 -14.86 -27.73 -11.67
N VAL A 9 -15.55 -26.62 -11.33
CA VAL A 9 -16.84 -26.27 -11.93
C VAL A 9 -16.70 -25.84 -13.38
N LEU A 10 -15.68 -25.04 -13.68
CA LEU A 10 -15.40 -24.54 -15.03
C LEU A 10 -14.60 -25.52 -15.88
N ASN A 11 -14.06 -26.60 -15.29
CA ASN A 11 -13.15 -27.54 -15.95
C ASN A 11 -11.91 -26.84 -16.55
N VAL A 12 -11.33 -25.89 -15.81
CA VAL A 12 -10.15 -25.10 -16.20
C VAL A 12 -9.06 -25.26 -15.13
N ASN A 13 -7.79 -25.16 -15.52
CA ASN A 13 -6.68 -25.15 -14.56
C ASN A 13 -6.78 -23.93 -13.62
N PRO A 14 -6.70 -24.09 -12.28
CA PRO A 14 -6.85 -22.99 -11.33
C PRO A 14 -5.83 -21.85 -11.49
N ASP A 15 -4.62 -22.12 -11.99
CA ASP A 15 -3.60 -21.08 -12.23
C ASP A 15 -4.00 -20.12 -13.36
N LYS A 16 -4.92 -20.56 -14.23
CA LYS A 16 -5.51 -19.75 -15.30
C LYS A 16 -6.73 -18.95 -14.83
N LEU A 17 -7.16 -19.07 -13.58
CA LEU A 17 -8.30 -18.33 -13.07
C LEU A 17 -7.86 -17.11 -12.27
N ASP A 18 -8.72 -16.10 -12.25
CA ASP A 18 -8.58 -14.91 -11.40
C ASP A 18 -9.94 -14.48 -10.85
N ILE A 19 -9.94 -13.65 -9.80
CA ILE A 19 -11.16 -13.05 -9.24
C ILE A 19 -11.21 -11.57 -9.61
N VAL A 20 -12.14 -11.21 -10.49
CA VAL A 20 -12.32 -9.84 -10.97
C VAL A 20 -13.79 -9.48 -10.86
N SER A 21 -14.09 -8.32 -10.26
CA SER A 21 -15.45 -7.77 -10.19
C SER A 21 -16.52 -8.78 -9.76
N GLU A 22 -16.26 -9.46 -8.63
CA GLU A 22 -17.15 -10.49 -8.06
C GLU A 22 -17.41 -11.72 -8.96
N LYS A 23 -16.50 -12.00 -9.90
CA LYS A 23 -16.53 -13.18 -10.76
C LYS A 23 -15.20 -13.91 -10.70
N VAL A 24 -15.25 -15.23 -10.83
CA VAL A 24 -14.10 -16.04 -11.19
C VAL A 24 -14.06 -16.14 -12.71
N VAL A 25 -13.00 -15.63 -13.33
CA VAL A 25 -12.84 -15.53 -14.79
C VAL A 25 -11.62 -16.33 -15.25
N VAL A 26 -11.61 -16.74 -16.52
CA VAL A 26 -10.40 -17.25 -17.15
C VAL A 26 -9.51 -16.07 -17.55
N LYS A 27 -8.23 -16.10 -17.16
CA LYS A 27 -7.27 -15.05 -17.51
C LYS A 27 -7.21 -14.90 -19.02
N TYR A 28 -7.32 -13.66 -19.49
CA TYR A 28 -7.31 -13.26 -20.91
C TYR A 28 -8.51 -13.75 -21.72
N ASP A 29 -9.55 -14.31 -21.09
CA ASP A 29 -10.81 -14.69 -21.73
C ASP A 29 -11.98 -14.60 -20.74
N GLU A 30 -12.72 -13.50 -20.81
CA GLU A 30 -13.88 -13.26 -19.94
C GLU A 30 -15.19 -13.87 -20.49
N SER A 31 -15.15 -14.62 -21.60
CA SER A 31 -16.34 -15.22 -22.18
C SER A 31 -16.98 -16.28 -21.29
N GLU A 32 -16.16 -16.98 -20.49
CA GLU A 32 -16.58 -17.94 -19.48
C GLU A 32 -16.24 -17.43 -18.08
N TYR A 33 -17.23 -17.43 -17.19
CA TYR A 33 -17.06 -17.03 -15.81
C TYR A 33 -18.01 -17.78 -14.87
N LEU A 34 -17.61 -17.84 -13.60
CA LEU A 34 -18.46 -18.30 -12.50
C LEU A 34 -18.65 -17.14 -11.52
N PRO A 35 -19.88 -16.72 -11.20
CA PRO A 35 -20.11 -15.71 -10.16
C PRO A 35 -19.42 -16.11 -8.85
N LEU A 36 -18.72 -15.18 -8.19
CA LEU A 36 -17.96 -15.47 -6.96
C LEU A 36 -18.87 -16.05 -5.87
N LYS A 37 -20.12 -15.57 -5.79
CA LYS A 37 -21.14 -16.11 -4.89
C LYS A 37 -21.40 -17.60 -5.14
N GLU A 38 -21.48 -18.02 -6.39
CA GLU A 38 -21.70 -19.44 -6.74
C GLU A 38 -20.47 -20.28 -6.43
N ALA A 39 -19.26 -19.76 -6.68
CA ALA A 39 -18.02 -20.42 -6.28
C ALA A 39 -17.95 -20.63 -4.76
N ILE A 40 -18.34 -19.63 -3.97
CA ILE A 40 -18.43 -19.69 -2.50
C ILE A 40 -19.48 -20.71 -2.04
N GLN A 41 -20.66 -20.71 -2.66
CA GLN A 41 -21.72 -21.68 -2.36
C GLN A 41 -21.28 -23.11 -2.68
N ALA A 42 -20.58 -23.31 -3.80
CA ALA A 42 -20.01 -24.60 -4.19
C ALA A 42 -18.93 -25.07 -3.21
N CYS A 43 -18.11 -24.16 -2.67
CA CYS A 43 -17.18 -24.48 -1.58
C CYS A 43 -17.93 -24.95 -0.33
N ASN A 44 -18.93 -24.19 0.11
CA ASN A 44 -19.69 -24.51 1.32
C ASN A 44 -20.45 -25.84 1.19
N ALA A 45 -21.11 -26.08 0.05
CA ALA A 45 -21.80 -27.33 -0.23
C ALA A 45 -20.87 -28.55 -0.24
N ALA A 46 -19.61 -28.35 -0.60
CA ALA A 46 -18.56 -29.37 -0.55
C ALA A 46 -17.88 -29.50 0.82
N GLY A 47 -18.34 -28.77 1.85
CA GLY A 47 -17.71 -28.76 3.17
C GLY A 47 -16.30 -28.15 3.19
N ILE A 48 -15.95 -27.36 2.18
CA ILE A 48 -14.64 -26.69 2.10
C ILE A 48 -14.67 -25.46 3.01
N GLU A 49 -13.81 -25.45 4.01
CA GLU A 49 -13.67 -24.33 4.93
C GLU A 49 -13.25 -23.03 4.21
N LEU A 50 -13.99 -21.96 4.47
CA LEU A 50 -13.79 -20.60 3.93
C LEU A 50 -13.16 -19.67 4.97
N TYR A 51 -12.19 -20.18 5.70
CA TYR A 51 -11.37 -19.45 6.66
C TYR A 51 -9.91 -19.58 6.26
N SER A 52 -9.17 -18.49 6.42
CA SER A 52 -7.72 -18.49 6.23
C SER A 52 -7.09 -17.49 7.18
N GLU A 53 -5.99 -17.89 7.79
CA GLU A 53 -5.15 -17.03 8.60
C GLU A 53 -3.78 -16.92 7.91
N ALA A 54 -3.24 -15.72 7.82
CA ALA A 54 -1.95 -15.47 7.23
C ALA A 54 -1.21 -14.44 8.07
N GLN A 55 0.09 -14.65 8.27
CA GLN A 55 0.97 -13.75 8.98
C GLN A 55 2.12 -13.35 8.05
N PHE A 56 2.34 -12.04 7.94
CA PHE A 56 3.54 -11.50 7.34
C PHE A 56 4.48 -11.03 8.43
N ASN A 57 5.70 -11.58 8.44
CA ASN A 57 6.79 -11.09 9.28
C ASN A 57 7.73 -10.29 8.39
N ALA A 58 7.84 -8.99 8.64
CA ALA A 58 8.78 -8.14 7.91
C ALA A 58 10.20 -8.72 8.04
N PRO A 59 10.94 -8.86 6.93
CA PRO A 59 12.30 -9.38 6.98
C PRO A 59 13.16 -8.45 7.84
N PHE A 60 13.69 -8.97 8.94
CA PHE A 60 14.56 -8.21 9.84
C PHE A 60 15.98 -8.20 9.29
N THR A 61 16.64 -7.05 9.34
CA THR A 61 18.07 -6.95 9.08
C THR A 61 18.83 -7.19 10.38
N GLY A 62 20.04 -7.76 10.34
CA GLY A 62 20.77 -8.06 11.57
C GLY A 62 20.94 -6.82 12.48
N ILE A 63 21.02 -7.03 13.80
CA ILE A 63 21.26 -5.93 14.75
C ILE A 63 22.57 -5.23 14.35
N PRO A 64 22.56 -3.91 14.07
CA PRO A 64 23.79 -3.19 13.77
C PRO A 64 24.77 -3.27 14.93
N ASP A 65 26.07 -3.27 14.63
CA ASP A 65 27.10 -3.10 15.63
C ASP A 65 26.99 -1.70 16.23
N LEU A 66 26.43 -1.62 17.44
CA LEU A 66 26.17 -0.35 18.13
C LEU A 66 27.47 0.35 18.59
N THR A 67 28.62 -0.33 18.57
CA THR A 67 29.90 0.29 18.95
C THR A 67 30.47 1.17 17.83
N ASN A 68 30.08 0.91 16.57
CA ASN A 68 30.58 1.63 15.41
C ASN A 68 29.48 2.00 14.37
N MET A 69 28.21 1.75 14.70
CA MET A 69 27.03 2.03 13.88
C MET A 69 27.06 1.36 12.49
N LYS A 70 27.73 0.21 12.34
CA LYS A 70 27.77 -0.53 11.09
C LYS A 70 26.77 -1.68 11.07
N GLY A 71 26.09 -1.82 9.94
CA GLY A 71 25.14 -2.90 9.69
C GLY A 71 23.97 -2.41 8.85
N MET A 72 23.23 -3.34 8.28
CA MET A 72 21.97 -3.03 7.61
C MET A 72 20.88 -2.97 8.69
N THR A 73 20.18 -1.85 8.82
CA THR A 73 19.20 -1.61 9.91
C THR A 73 17.74 -1.69 9.45
N PHE A 74 17.49 -1.46 8.16
CA PHE A 74 16.16 -1.48 7.58
C PHE A 74 16.18 -2.28 6.26
N PRO A 75 15.11 -3.05 5.97
CA PRO A 75 15.03 -3.84 4.75
C PRO A 75 14.79 -2.98 3.50
N ASP A 76 14.20 -1.79 3.69
CA ASP A 76 13.92 -0.80 2.68
C ASP A 76 13.98 0.62 3.26
N PHE A 77 13.95 1.61 2.38
CA PHE A 77 13.94 3.02 2.72
C PHE A 77 12.92 3.73 1.84
N ALA A 78 12.13 4.61 2.46
CA ALA A 78 11.35 5.59 1.72
C ALA A 78 12.23 6.81 1.44
N PHE A 79 12.14 7.33 0.22
CA PHE A 79 12.87 8.54 -0.19
C PHE A 79 11.88 9.64 -0.53
N GLY A 80 12.31 10.88 -0.37
CA GLY A 80 11.53 12.02 -0.79
C GLY A 80 12.34 13.28 -0.87
N ALA A 81 11.78 14.28 -1.53
CA ALA A 81 12.32 15.61 -1.65
C ALA A 81 11.19 16.62 -1.46
N GLN A 82 11.50 17.73 -0.81
CA GLN A 82 10.59 18.84 -0.64
C GLN A 82 11.28 20.15 -1.01
N ALA A 83 10.52 21.09 -1.54
CA ALA A 83 10.93 22.46 -1.78
C ALA A 83 9.88 23.40 -1.21
N ALA A 84 10.32 24.42 -0.47
CA ALA A 84 9.47 25.44 0.11
C ALA A 84 9.84 26.82 -0.45
N GLU A 85 8.83 27.55 -0.90
CA GLU A 85 8.92 28.96 -1.22
C GLU A 85 8.33 29.77 -0.07
N VAL A 86 9.09 30.72 0.45
CA VAL A 86 8.71 31.51 1.63
C VAL A 86 8.97 32.99 1.41
N ALA A 87 8.14 33.83 2.01
CA ALA A 87 8.37 35.26 2.15
C ALA A 87 8.67 35.58 3.62
N VAL A 88 9.67 36.43 3.85
CA VAL A 88 10.06 36.86 5.20
C VAL A 88 9.93 38.37 5.28
N ASP A 89 9.20 38.86 6.26
CA ASP A 89 9.23 40.26 6.64
C ASP A 89 10.50 40.53 7.44
N THR A 90 11.39 41.36 6.91
CA THR A 90 12.69 41.65 7.53
C THR A 90 12.61 42.58 8.75
N GLU A 91 11.51 43.30 8.93
CA GLU A 91 11.30 44.15 10.10
C GLU A 91 10.74 43.35 11.28
N THR A 92 9.79 42.44 11.03
CA THR A 92 9.10 41.67 12.08
C THR A 92 9.62 40.25 12.27
N GLY A 93 10.36 39.71 11.29
CA GLY A 93 10.79 38.31 11.26
C GLY A 93 9.67 37.32 10.91
N GLN A 94 8.45 37.78 10.61
CA GLN A 94 7.34 36.90 10.25
C GLN A 94 7.63 36.16 8.94
N VAL A 95 7.48 34.84 8.97
CA VAL A 95 7.66 33.96 7.81
C VAL A 95 6.29 33.52 7.30
N LYS A 96 6.04 33.71 6.01
CA LYS A 96 4.87 33.19 5.31
C LYS A 96 5.30 32.14 4.30
N VAL A 97 4.78 30.92 4.43
CA VAL A 97 4.94 29.88 3.41
C VAL A 97 4.03 30.21 2.23
N LEU A 98 4.61 30.43 1.05
CA LEU A 98 3.89 30.72 -0.19
C LEU A 98 3.50 29.43 -0.91
N LYS A 99 4.42 28.47 -0.95
CA LYS A 99 4.24 27.19 -1.62
C LYS A 99 5.13 26.12 -1.01
N ILE A 100 4.60 24.90 -0.91
CA ILE A 100 5.40 23.68 -0.73
C ILE A 100 5.15 22.76 -1.91
N VAL A 101 6.21 22.11 -2.37
CA VAL A 101 6.17 20.99 -3.31
C VAL A 101 6.82 19.81 -2.62
N SER A 102 6.11 18.69 -2.59
CA SER A 102 6.55 17.46 -1.94
C SER A 102 6.50 16.30 -2.94
N CYS A 103 7.56 15.51 -2.98
CA CYS A 103 7.68 14.32 -3.82
C CYS A 103 8.24 13.18 -2.97
N TYR A 104 7.59 12.02 -2.99
CA TYR A 104 8.02 10.84 -2.25
C TYR A 104 8.01 9.62 -3.16
N ASP A 105 9.05 8.81 -3.07
CA ASP A 105 9.05 7.44 -3.56
C ASP A 105 8.32 6.57 -2.54
N VAL A 106 7.09 6.21 -2.89
CA VAL A 106 6.20 5.36 -2.08
C VAL A 106 6.15 3.92 -2.61
N GLY A 107 7.05 3.56 -3.53
CA GLY A 107 6.96 2.32 -4.29
C GLY A 107 5.68 2.28 -5.13
N LYS A 108 4.65 1.59 -4.65
CA LYS A 108 3.32 1.54 -5.30
C LYS A 108 2.27 2.19 -4.42
N ALA A 109 1.70 3.30 -4.90
CA ALA A 109 0.53 3.90 -4.28
C ALA A 109 -0.69 2.96 -4.40
N LEU A 110 -1.00 2.23 -3.32
CA LEU A 110 -2.19 1.37 -3.25
C LEU A 110 -3.47 2.20 -3.25
N ASN A 111 -3.45 3.34 -2.56
CA ASN A 111 -4.50 4.34 -2.58
C ASN A 111 -3.86 5.72 -2.79
N PRO A 112 -3.81 6.24 -4.03
CA PRO A 112 -3.16 7.51 -4.36
C PRO A 112 -3.69 8.70 -3.56
N ALA A 113 -5.00 8.79 -3.35
CA ALA A 113 -5.61 9.90 -2.60
C ALA A 113 -5.18 9.88 -1.12
N CYS A 114 -5.04 8.70 -0.51
CA CYS A 114 -4.50 8.61 0.85
C CYS A 114 -3.02 8.99 0.91
N VAL A 115 -2.23 8.61 -0.11
CA VAL A 115 -0.82 9.01 -0.19
C VAL A 115 -0.70 10.53 -0.28
N GLU A 116 -1.47 11.18 -1.16
CA GLU A 116 -1.52 12.63 -1.28
C GLU A 116 -1.90 13.30 0.06
N GLY A 117 -2.96 12.82 0.72
CA GLY A 117 -3.37 13.35 2.02
C GLY A 117 -2.32 13.19 3.13
N GLN A 118 -1.55 12.10 3.12
CA GLN A 118 -0.43 11.91 4.06
C GLN A 118 0.71 12.91 3.76
N MET A 119 1.03 13.13 2.49
CA MET A 119 2.06 14.09 2.08
C MET A 119 1.67 15.53 2.47
N GLU A 120 0.41 15.90 2.26
CA GLU A 120 -0.15 17.19 2.67
C GLU A 120 -0.14 17.36 4.19
N GLY A 121 -0.67 16.37 4.92
CA GLY A 121 -0.73 16.41 6.38
C GLY A 121 0.66 16.50 7.01
N GLY A 122 1.62 15.70 6.54
CA GLY A 122 3.01 15.76 6.98
C GLY A 122 3.68 17.10 6.64
N SER A 123 3.37 17.70 5.48
CA SER A 123 3.88 19.03 5.12
C SER A 123 3.35 20.12 6.06
N ILE A 124 2.06 20.09 6.39
CA ILE A 124 1.46 21.05 7.34
C ILE A 124 2.03 20.85 8.74
N GLN A 125 2.19 19.61 9.20
CA GLN A 125 2.82 19.31 10.48
C GLN A 125 4.25 19.85 10.54
N GLY A 126 5.04 19.64 9.48
CA GLY A 126 6.40 20.17 9.38
C GLY A 126 6.45 21.70 9.40
N ILE A 127 5.50 22.38 8.75
CA ILE A 127 5.38 23.85 8.81
C ILE A 127 5.09 24.32 10.24
N GLY A 128 4.13 23.69 10.93
CA GLY A 128 3.78 24.03 12.31
C GLY A 128 4.98 23.89 13.24
N TYR A 129 5.68 22.75 13.13
CA TYR A 129 6.90 22.49 13.88
C TYR A 129 8.01 23.51 13.60
N ALA A 130 8.19 23.90 12.34
CA ALA A 130 9.27 24.82 11.97
C ALA A 130 9.02 26.28 12.38
N LEU A 131 7.75 26.72 12.47
CA LEU A 131 7.40 28.14 12.57
C LEU A 131 6.58 28.53 13.79
N SER A 132 5.99 27.59 14.53
CA SER A 132 4.95 27.94 15.52
C SER A 132 4.93 27.10 16.79
N GLU A 133 5.40 25.85 16.76
CA GLU A 133 5.39 24.96 17.93
C GLU A 133 6.70 25.09 18.73
N ASP A 134 6.58 25.20 20.06
CA ASP A 134 7.67 25.22 21.06
C ASP A 134 7.42 24.20 22.18
#